data_AF-A0A7I8ICZ1-F1
#
_entry.id   AF-A0A7I8ICZ1-F1
#
_cell.length_a   1.000
_cell.length_b   1.000
_cell.length_c   1.000
_cell.angle_alpha   90.00
_cell.angle_beta   90.00
_cell.angle_gamma   90.00
#
_symmetry.space_group_name_H-M   'P 1'
#
loop_
_entity.id
_entity.type
_entity.pdbx_description
1 polymer ?
#
loop_
_entity_poly.entity_id
_entity_poly.type
_entity_poly.pdbx_seq_one_letter_code
_entity_poly.pdbx_strand_id
1 'polypeptide(L)'
;MSSSLSAGGGVRKCMHCEVTKTPQWRAGPMGPKTLCNACGVRYKSGRLFPEYRPAASPTFVATVHSNSHKKVVEMRNKVGQEPPVSEPGPRPLDAAAKSCELLEYLRRREWRTAERHGILSE
;
A
#
# COMPACT_ATOMS: atom_id res chain seq x y z
N MET A 1 17.71 29.29 0.40
CA MET A 1 16.34 29.59 -0.07
C MET A 1 15.79 28.30 -0.66
N SER A 2 15.14 27.46 0.16
CA SER A 2 14.69 26.12 -0.30
C SER A 2 13.24 26.23 -0.78
N SER A 3 13.10 26.46 -2.08
CA SER A 3 11.84 26.61 -2.80
C SER A 3 10.96 25.38 -2.62
N SER A 4 9.92 25.52 -1.79
CA SER A 4 8.83 24.54 -1.73
C SER A 4 7.96 24.73 -2.97
N LEU A 5 8.18 23.91 -4.00
CA LEU A 5 7.30 23.81 -5.16
C LEU A 5 5.92 23.32 -4.70
N SER A 6 5.01 24.26 -4.49
CA SER A 6 3.58 24.03 -4.34
C SER A 6 3.01 23.63 -5.70
N ALA A 7 3.14 22.35 -6.05
CA ALA A 7 2.52 21.79 -7.24
C ALA A 7 0.99 21.82 -7.09
N GLY A 8 0.34 22.68 -7.88
CA GLY A 8 -1.01 22.52 -8.45
C GLY A 8 -2.18 22.37 -7.48
N GLY A 9 -3.17 23.26 -7.58
CA GLY A 9 -4.46 23.22 -6.88
C GLY A 9 -5.39 22.06 -7.26
N GLY A 10 -4.85 20.84 -7.41
CA GLY A 10 -5.63 19.62 -7.50
C GLY A 10 -5.96 19.07 -6.11
N VAL A 11 -7.15 18.49 -5.94
CA VAL A 11 -7.51 17.78 -4.71
C VAL A 11 -6.52 16.65 -4.48
N ARG A 12 -5.70 16.80 -3.44
CA ARG A 12 -4.65 15.84 -3.10
C ARG A 12 -5.32 14.55 -2.63
N LYS A 13 -4.88 13.40 -3.15
CA LYS A 13 -5.42 12.08 -2.80
C LYS A 13 -4.34 11.11 -2.35
N CYS A 14 -4.66 10.26 -1.40
CA CYS A 14 -3.76 9.18 -0.96
C CYS A 14 -3.58 8.17 -2.09
N MET A 15 -2.35 7.82 -2.42
CA MET A 15 -2.10 6.86 -3.51
C MET A 15 -2.47 5.41 -3.17
N HIS A 16 -2.63 5.10 -1.89
CA HIS A 16 -3.03 3.76 -1.45
C HIS A 16 -4.54 3.67 -1.22
N CYS A 17 -5.09 4.57 -0.40
CA CYS A 17 -6.50 4.51 -0.02
C CYS A 17 -7.42 5.53 -0.70
N GLU A 18 -6.89 6.36 -1.59
CA GLU A 18 -7.63 7.39 -2.36
C GLU A 18 -8.40 8.43 -1.54
N VAL A 19 -8.19 8.44 -0.22
CA VAL A 19 -8.78 9.46 0.65
C VAL A 19 -8.20 10.83 0.29
N THR A 20 -9.07 11.81 0.18
CA THR A 20 -8.73 13.21 -0.10
C THR A 20 -8.68 14.06 1.15
N LYS A 21 -9.30 13.59 2.24
CA LYS A 21 -9.34 14.25 3.55
C LYS A 21 -8.48 13.47 4.54
N THR A 22 -7.46 14.11 5.10
CA THR A 22 -6.58 13.53 6.11
C THR A 22 -6.00 14.63 6.99
N PRO A 23 -5.84 14.43 8.31
CA PRO A 23 -5.27 15.45 9.19
C PRO A 23 -3.81 15.76 8.88
N GLN A 24 -3.08 14.80 8.30
CA GLN A 24 -1.69 14.96 7.90
C GLN A 24 -1.40 14.19 6.62
N TRP A 25 -0.62 14.79 5.73
CA TRP A 25 -0.03 14.12 4.57
C TRP A 25 1.38 13.65 4.90
N ARG A 26 1.70 12.39 4.57
CA ARG A 26 2.99 11.75 4.81
C ARG A 26 3.69 11.38 3.50
N ALA A 27 5.01 11.26 3.55
CA ALA A 27 5.79 10.75 2.44
C ALA A 27 5.51 9.26 2.22
N GLY A 28 5.41 8.89 0.94
CA GLY A 28 5.22 7.52 0.48
C GLY A 28 6.26 7.13 -0.56
N PRO A 29 6.07 6.01 -1.25
CA PRO A 29 7.03 5.49 -2.22
C PRO A 29 7.23 6.43 -3.42
N MET A 30 6.17 7.17 -3.78
CA MET A 30 6.15 8.10 -4.92
C MET A 30 6.56 9.52 -4.54
N GLY A 31 7.11 9.72 -3.33
CA GLY A 31 7.62 11.00 -2.87
C GLY A 31 6.83 11.64 -1.72
N PRO A 32 7.11 12.92 -1.41
CA PRO A 32 6.55 13.60 -0.25
C PRO A 32 5.04 13.79 -0.39
N LYS A 33 4.33 13.66 0.74
CA LYS A 33 2.89 13.96 0.86
C LYS A 33 1.98 13.15 -0.11
N THR A 34 2.35 11.91 -0.43
CA THR A 34 1.60 11.00 -1.31
C THR A 34 0.67 10.04 -0.56
N LEU A 35 0.82 9.93 0.77
CA LEU A 35 -0.01 9.08 1.61
C LEU A 35 -0.76 9.88 2.67
N CYS A 36 -1.95 9.41 3.04
CA CYS A 36 -2.66 9.94 4.21
C CYS A 36 -1.96 9.54 5.52
N ASN A 37 -2.45 10.05 6.65
CA ASN A 37 -1.83 9.78 7.94
C ASN A 37 -1.82 8.28 8.27
N ALA A 38 -2.97 7.61 8.14
CA ALA A 38 -3.13 6.20 8.45
C ALA A 38 -2.25 5.29 7.55
N CYS A 39 -2.27 5.51 6.24
CA CYS A 39 -1.45 4.71 5.32
C CYS A 39 0.04 5.02 5.50
N GLY A 40 0.41 6.28 5.73
CA GLY A 40 1.80 6.70 5.89
C GLY A 40 2.48 6.13 7.14
N VAL A 41 1.78 6.04 8.29
CA VAL A 41 2.36 5.41 9.50
C VAL A 41 2.61 3.91 9.29
N ARG A 42 1.72 3.23 8.55
CA ARG A 42 1.87 1.82 8.21
C ARG A 42 2.95 1.60 7.15
N TYR A 43 3.07 2.52 6.20
CA TYR A 43 4.13 2.49 5.19
C TYR A 43 5.51 2.59 5.86
N LYS A 44 5.69 3.53 6.80
CA LYS A 44 6.97 3.71 7.51
C LYS A 44 7.40 2.46 8.29
N SER A 45 6.46 1.70 8.84
CA SER A 45 6.71 0.43 9.52
C SER A 45 6.73 -0.78 8.58
N GLY A 46 6.46 -0.58 7.29
CA GLY A 46 6.35 -1.64 6.28
C GLY A 46 5.21 -2.64 6.57
N ARG A 47 4.16 -2.18 7.24
CA ARG A 47 2.94 -2.94 7.57
C ARG A 47 1.73 -2.41 6.78
N LEU A 48 1.98 -1.70 5.68
CA LEU A 48 0.95 -1.28 4.75
C LEU A 48 0.72 -2.39 3.75
N PHE A 49 -0.39 -3.11 3.91
CA PHE A 49 -0.79 -4.20 3.04
C PHE A 49 -1.92 -3.77 2.09
N PRO A 50 -2.09 -4.43 0.94
CA PRO A 50 -3.21 -4.17 0.01
C PRO A 50 -4.58 -4.33 0.68
N GLU A 51 -4.71 -5.31 1.57
CA GLU A 51 -5.95 -5.63 2.29
C GLU A 51 -6.22 -4.65 3.45
N TYR A 52 -5.23 -3.84 3.84
CA TYR A 52 -5.49 -2.74 4.76
C TYR A 52 -6.18 -1.61 4.01
N ARG A 53 -7.27 -1.08 4.56
CA ARG A 53 -7.86 0.17 4.06
C ARG A 53 -8.65 0.86 5.17
N PRO A 54 -8.44 2.17 5.42
CA PRO A 54 -9.24 2.90 6.40
C PRO A 54 -10.73 2.91 6.01
N ALA A 55 -11.62 2.91 7.00
CA ALA A 55 -13.07 2.95 6.76
C ALA A 55 -13.53 4.21 6.01
N ALA A 56 -12.83 5.33 6.20
CA ALA A 56 -13.09 6.59 5.50
C ALA A 56 -12.59 6.62 4.04
N SER A 57 -11.99 5.52 3.55
CA SER A 57 -11.56 5.42 2.15
C SER A 57 -12.78 5.26 1.24
N PRO A 58 -12.87 6.00 0.12
CA PRO A 58 -13.95 5.83 -0.86
C PRO A 58 -13.94 4.47 -1.56
N THR A 59 -12.86 3.71 -1.38
CA THR A 59 -12.56 2.46 -2.09
C THR A 59 -12.56 1.28 -1.09
N PHE A 60 -13.11 1.49 0.11
CA PHE A 60 -13.27 0.46 1.12
C PHE A 60 -14.30 -0.58 0.68
N VAL A 61 -13.89 -1.85 0.66
CA VAL A 61 -14.74 -2.99 0.33
C VAL A 61 -14.60 -4.00 1.46
N ALA A 62 -15.65 -4.23 2.25
CA ALA A 62 -15.56 -4.99 3.51
C ALA A 62 -15.15 -6.47 3.33
N THR A 63 -15.38 -7.04 2.15
CA THR A 63 -14.98 -8.42 1.83
C THR A 63 -13.48 -8.56 1.53
N VAL A 64 -12.85 -7.50 1.01
CA VAL A 64 -11.45 -7.48 0.58
C VAL A 64 -10.56 -6.74 1.59
N HIS A 65 -11.13 -5.75 2.26
CA HIS A 65 -10.38 -4.79 3.05
C HIS A 65 -10.76 -4.78 4.52
N SER A 66 -9.79 -4.49 5.38
CA SER A 66 -10.02 -4.22 6.79
C SER A 66 -9.31 -2.95 7.26
N ASN A 67 -9.96 -2.24 8.17
CA ASN A 67 -9.38 -1.10 8.87
C ASN A 67 -8.50 -1.51 10.06
N SER A 68 -8.50 -2.79 10.44
CA SER A 68 -7.74 -3.31 11.58
C SER A 68 -6.52 -4.11 11.11
N HIS A 69 -5.34 -3.79 11.67
CA HIS A 69 -4.11 -4.51 11.35
C HIS A 69 -4.20 -6.00 11.70
N LYS A 70 -4.76 -6.30 12.89
CA LYS A 70 -4.93 -7.68 13.36
C LYS A 70 -5.73 -8.50 12.34
N LYS A 71 -6.84 -7.92 11.86
CA LYS A 71 -7.71 -8.58 10.88
C LYS A 71 -7.03 -8.78 9.53
N VAL A 72 -6.24 -7.82 9.06
CA VAL A 72 -5.44 -7.97 7.84
C VAL A 72 -4.43 -9.11 7.95
N VAL A 73 -3.75 -9.23 9.10
CA VAL A 73 -2.82 -10.35 9.35
C VAL A 73 -3.58 -11.68 9.40
N GLU A 74 -4.73 -11.73 10.06
CA GLU A 74 -5.59 -12.91 10.09
C GLU A 74 -6.09 -13.30 8.69
N MET A 75 -6.49 -12.33 7.85
CA MET A 75 -6.91 -12.56 6.46
C MET A 75 -5.79 -13.24 5.65
N ARG A 76 -4.54 -12.80 5.83
CA ARG A 76 -3.37 -13.38 5.16
C ARG A 76 -3.01 -14.78 5.69
N ASN A 77 -3.17 -15.02 6.99
CA ASN A 77 -2.97 -16.35 7.58
C ASN A 77 -4.04 -17.36 7.13
N LYS A 78 -5.26 -16.88 6.82
CA LYS A 78 -6.38 -17.73 6.36
C LYS A 78 -6.33 -18.02 4.85
N VAL A 79 -5.66 -17.19 4.06
CA VAL A 79 -5.49 -17.36 2.60
C VAL A 79 -4.67 -18.60 2.21
N GLY A 80 -4.17 -19.38 3.17
CA GLY A 80 -3.73 -20.77 2.96
C GLY A 80 -4.87 -21.76 2.67
N GLN A 81 -6.12 -21.31 2.55
CA GLN A 81 -7.27 -22.04 2.00
C GLN A 81 -7.96 -21.16 0.95
N GLU A 82 -8.23 -21.76 -0.22
CA GLU A 82 -8.72 -21.25 -1.52
C GLU A 82 -9.78 -20.10 -1.54
N PRO A 83 -9.89 -19.34 -2.66
CA PRO A 83 -10.54 -18.02 -2.76
C PRO A 83 -12.06 -18.07 -2.98
N PRO A 84 -12.80 -16.95 -2.77
CA PRO A 84 -14.17 -16.84 -3.28
C PRO A 84 -14.15 -16.64 -4.80
N VAL A 85 -14.46 -17.70 -5.55
CA VAL A 85 -14.69 -17.67 -7.01
C VAL A 85 -16.16 -17.38 -7.29
N SER A 86 -16.44 -16.21 -7.88
CA SER A 86 -17.54 -15.90 -8.80
C SER A 86 -17.26 -14.47 -9.32
N GLU A 87 -17.05 -14.13 -10.59
CA GLU A 87 -17.60 -14.55 -11.90
C GLU A 87 -16.67 -14.00 -13.05
N PRO A 88 -16.97 -14.17 -14.36
CA PRO A 88 -15.95 -14.34 -15.41
C PRO A 88 -15.41 -13.06 -16.09
N GLY A 89 -14.07 -13.01 -16.29
CA GLY A 89 -13.34 -12.21 -17.31
C GLY A 89 -12.42 -11.09 -16.79
N PRO A 90 -11.36 -10.64 -17.52
CA PRO A 90 -10.69 -11.19 -18.71
C PRO A 90 -9.40 -11.97 -18.35
N ARG A 91 -8.67 -12.37 -19.39
CA ARG A 91 -7.67 -13.45 -19.49
C ARG A 91 -6.45 -13.36 -18.52
N PRO A 92 -5.72 -14.48 -18.29
CA PRO A 92 -4.62 -14.58 -17.29
C PRO A 92 -3.35 -13.76 -17.53
N LEU A 93 -3.32 -12.77 -18.43
CA LEU A 93 -2.10 -12.01 -18.76
C LEU A 93 -1.91 -10.77 -17.86
N ASP A 94 -2.93 -10.35 -17.10
CA ASP A 94 -2.89 -9.10 -16.33
C ASP A 94 -2.64 -9.31 -14.82
N ALA A 95 -2.85 -10.55 -14.32
CA ALA A 95 -2.59 -10.90 -12.92
C ALA A 95 -1.09 -10.86 -12.57
N ALA A 96 -0.23 -11.10 -13.57
CA ALA A 96 1.22 -10.97 -13.45
C ALA A 96 1.68 -9.52 -13.23
N ALA A 97 0.93 -8.51 -13.71
CA ALA A 97 1.34 -7.11 -13.62
C ALA A 97 1.19 -6.52 -12.20
N LYS A 98 0.07 -6.80 -11.53
CA LYS A 98 -0.15 -6.37 -10.12
C LYS A 98 0.70 -7.16 -9.14
N SER A 99 0.95 -8.44 -9.45
CA SER A 99 1.89 -9.29 -8.73
C SER A 99 3.32 -8.75 -8.86
N CYS A 100 3.75 -8.34 -10.06
CA CYS A 100 5.07 -7.75 -10.28
C CYS A 100 5.29 -6.44 -9.51
N GLU A 101 4.35 -5.49 -9.48
CA GLU A 101 4.59 -4.22 -8.75
C GLU A 101 4.73 -4.40 -7.24
N LEU A 102 3.90 -5.26 -6.63
CA LEU A 102 3.97 -5.54 -5.20
C LEU A 102 5.17 -6.43 -4.86
N LEU A 103 5.50 -7.42 -5.68
CA LEU A 103 6.70 -8.24 -5.51
C LEU A 103 7.97 -7.42 -5.72
N GLU A 104 8.02 -6.53 -6.69
CA GLU A 104 9.12 -5.58 -6.88
C GLU A 104 9.21 -4.57 -5.74
N TYR A 105 8.08 -4.17 -5.14
CA TYR A 105 8.06 -3.34 -3.93
C TYR A 105 8.58 -4.10 -2.70
N LEU A 106 8.17 -5.37 -2.53
CA LEU A 106 8.63 -6.25 -1.46
C LEU A 106 10.11 -6.61 -1.64
N ARG A 107 10.55 -6.96 -2.84
CA ARG A 107 11.94 -7.22 -3.22
C ARG A 107 12.82 -5.98 -3.02
N ARG A 108 12.35 -4.77 -3.40
CA ARG A 108 13.02 -3.49 -3.08
C ARG A 108 13.03 -3.15 -1.59
N ARG A 109 12.11 -3.71 -0.80
CA ARG A 109 12.08 -3.55 0.65
C ARG A 109 13.04 -4.52 1.33
N GLU A 110 13.13 -5.76 0.85
CA GLU A 110 14.08 -6.77 1.31
C GLU A 110 15.51 -6.32 1.00
N TRP A 111 15.79 -5.83 -0.21
CA TRP A 111 17.06 -5.21 -0.58
C TRP A 111 17.47 -4.08 0.38
N ARG A 112 16.60 -3.08 0.61
CA ARG A 112 16.89 -1.96 1.53
C ARG A 112 17.00 -2.36 3.00
N THR A 113 16.41 -3.49 3.38
CA THR A 113 16.55 -4.06 4.73
C THR A 113 17.88 -4.80 4.83
N ALA A 114 18.26 -5.57 3.82
CA ALA A 114 19.56 -6.25 3.73
C ALA A 114 20.74 -5.27 3.73
N GLU A 115 20.64 -4.14 3.02
CA GLU A 115 21.64 -3.05 3.05
C GLU A 115 21.78 -2.44 4.46
N ARG A 116 20.66 -2.20 5.15
CA ARG A 116 20.66 -1.63 6.51
C ARG A 116 21.22 -2.60 7.56
N HIS A 117 21.06 -3.90 7.33
CA HIS A 117 21.52 -4.97 8.22
C HIS A 117 22.91 -5.53 7.85
N GLY A 118 23.56 -4.99 6.80
CA GLY A 118 24.92 -5.38 6.42
C GLY A 118 25.07 -6.84 5.97
N ILE A 119 24.02 -7.44 5.39
CA ILE A 119 23.99 -8.87 5.01
C ILE A 119 24.67 -9.12 3.66
N LEU A 120 24.85 -8.08 2.84
CA LEU A 120 25.56 -8.15 1.57
C LEU A 120 26.82 -7.29 1.67
N SER A 121 27.90 -7.90 2.12
CA SER A 121 29.26 -7.40 1.89
C SER A 121 29.76 -8.02 0.58
N GLU A 122 30.42 -7.24 -0.27
CA GLU A 122 31.17 -7.74 -1.44
C GLU A 122 32.17 -8.86 -1.07
#